data_AF-A0A3B9UQ19-F1
#
_entry.id   AF-A0A3B9UQ19-F1
#
_cell.length_a   1.000
_cell.length_b   1.000
_cell.length_c   1.000
_cell.angle_alpha   90.00
_cell.angle_beta   90.00
_cell.angle_gamma   90.00
#
_symmetry.space_group_name_H-M   'P 1'
#
loop_
_entity.id
_entity.type
_entity.pdbx_description
1 polymer ?
#
loop_
_entity_poly.entity_id
_entity_poly.type
_entity_poly.pdbx_seq_one_letter_code
_entity_poly.pdbx_strand_id
1 'polypeptide(L)'
;MLTGPSSPHRDIPPDVPPGPNFFFVKTTSSGEILSHSSNLPLIAAELTLLVKDALRENKLQGTVYIGKSEYPYQRALLEQEAGFIILFQDFTRENDLLRIQLTALTFTGLICLILSFFGSFFMAHRAMIPIQTAWRQQKDFLSDASHELRTPLTVIQTNLDVVMTNHTETVASQTKWLNNIQEESVNMTKIVDSLLFLARADSNQQLLDMQLFSLNHALVQAATPFEPLAAAKDITIELSAKTALTSY
;
A
#
# COMPACT_ATOMS: atom_id res chain seq x y z
N MET A 1 26.12 -70.05 49.47
CA MET A 1 26.81 -68.85 48.94
C MET A 1 26.33 -68.68 47.49
N LEU A 2 25.65 -67.64 47.03
CA LEU A 2 25.16 -66.38 47.58
C LEU A 2 23.86 -66.06 46.84
N THR A 3 22.78 -65.85 47.59
CA THR A 3 21.51 -65.31 47.12
C THR A 3 21.67 -63.80 46.91
N GLY A 4 21.51 -63.32 45.67
CA GLY A 4 21.36 -61.89 45.41
C GLY A 4 19.87 -61.51 45.42
N PRO A 5 19.42 -60.53 46.23
CA PRO A 5 18.07 -60.00 46.08
C PRO A 5 18.03 -59.00 44.93
N SER A 6 17.14 -59.32 43.98
CA SER A 6 16.63 -58.50 42.90
C SER A 6 16.14 -57.13 43.40
N SER A 7 16.63 -56.06 42.76
CA SER A 7 16.13 -54.69 42.90
C SER A 7 14.66 -54.60 42.51
N PRO A 8 13.80 -53.84 43.22
CA PRO A 8 12.46 -53.57 42.74
C PRO A 8 12.55 -52.49 41.64
N HIS A 9 12.41 -52.92 40.38
CA HIS A 9 11.98 -52.05 39.29
C HIS A 9 10.64 -51.42 39.71
N ARG A 10 10.63 -50.11 39.97
CA ARG A 10 9.38 -49.34 40.00
C ARG A 10 9.09 -48.92 38.57
N ASP A 11 8.14 -49.63 37.96
CA ASP A 11 7.51 -49.24 36.70
C ASP A 11 6.99 -47.80 36.83
N ILE A 12 7.58 -46.89 36.06
CA ILE A 12 7.02 -45.56 35.85
C ILE A 12 5.98 -45.73 34.73
N PRO A 13 4.67 -45.48 34.98
CA PRO A 13 3.67 -45.57 33.93
C PRO A 13 3.98 -44.55 32.82
N PRO A 14 3.84 -44.91 31.53
CA PRO A 14 4.40 -44.17 30.41
C PRO A 14 3.60 -42.93 29.99
N ASP A 15 2.74 -42.40 30.85
CA ASP A 15 1.76 -41.36 30.45
C ASP A 15 1.41 -40.41 31.60
N VAL A 16 2.43 -39.92 32.32
CA VAL A 16 2.23 -38.80 33.25
C VAL A 16 2.34 -37.50 32.42
N PRO A 17 1.24 -36.76 32.19
CA PRO A 17 1.30 -35.47 31.53
C PRO A 17 2.23 -34.53 32.32
N PRO A 18 2.88 -33.53 31.68
CA PRO A 18 3.74 -32.59 32.39
C PRO A 18 2.97 -32.06 33.59
N GLY A 19 3.44 -32.46 34.78
CA GLY A 19 2.81 -32.10 36.03
C GLY A 19 2.69 -30.58 36.09
N PRO A 20 1.66 -30.05 36.74
CA PRO A 20 1.47 -28.61 36.82
C PRO A 20 2.74 -27.95 37.37
N ASN A 21 3.06 -26.74 36.91
CA ASN A 21 4.26 -25.96 37.27
C ASN A 21 4.41 -25.66 38.78
N PHE A 22 3.66 -26.34 39.64
CA PHE A 22 3.76 -26.26 41.08
C PHE A 22 4.46 -27.47 41.70
N PHE A 23 5.22 -27.20 42.74
CA PHE A 23 5.72 -28.22 43.67
C PHE A 23 5.33 -27.83 45.09
N PHE A 24 5.03 -28.83 45.92
CA PHE A 24 4.70 -28.60 47.32
C PHE A 24 5.84 -29.08 48.22
N VAL A 25 5.95 -28.43 49.37
CA VAL A 25 6.82 -28.85 50.48
C VAL A 25 5.97 -28.87 51.74
N LYS A 26 5.98 -30.00 52.45
CA LYS A 26 5.40 -30.10 53.79
C LYS A 26 6.49 -29.88 54.82
N THR A 27 6.24 -29.00 55.77
CA THR A 27 7.19 -28.65 56.81
C THR A 27 6.59 -28.83 58.20
N THR A 28 7.42 -29.09 59.19
CA THR A 28 7.05 -28.96 60.61
C THR A 28 6.82 -27.48 60.97
N SER A 29 6.27 -27.22 62.15
CA SER A 29 6.19 -25.88 62.74
C SER A 29 7.55 -25.21 62.98
N SER A 30 8.66 -25.98 63.00
CA SER A 30 10.04 -25.47 63.10
C SER A 30 10.70 -25.21 61.73
N GLY A 31 10.04 -25.55 60.62
CA GLY A 31 10.55 -25.36 59.26
C GLY A 31 11.39 -26.52 58.71
N GLU A 32 11.39 -27.68 59.37
CA GLU A 32 12.04 -28.89 58.86
C GLU A 32 11.18 -29.54 57.77
N ILE A 33 11.80 -29.97 56.67
CA ILE A 33 11.10 -30.52 55.51
C ILE A 33 10.73 -31.99 55.79
N LEU A 34 9.43 -32.27 55.90
CA LEU A 34 8.87 -33.61 56.15
C LEU A 34 8.70 -34.40 54.85
N SER A 35 8.23 -33.75 53.79
CA SER A 35 8.09 -34.35 52.46
C SER A 35 8.01 -33.26 51.40
N HIS A 36 8.36 -33.60 50.16
CA HIS A 36 8.31 -32.69 49.01
C HIS A 36 7.75 -33.40 47.79
N SER A 37 7.25 -32.64 46.82
CA SER A 37 6.77 -33.16 45.53
C SER A 37 7.91 -33.82 44.74
N SER A 38 7.61 -34.92 44.06
CA SER A 38 8.59 -35.66 43.25
C SER A 38 9.06 -34.90 42.00
N ASN A 39 8.35 -33.85 41.59
CA ASN A 39 8.64 -33.05 40.39
C ASN A 39 9.46 -31.78 40.73
N LEU A 40 10.44 -31.91 41.62
CA LEU A 40 11.19 -30.77 42.13
C LEU A 40 12.24 -30.28 41.11
N PRO A 41 12.19 -29.03 40.63
CA PRO A 41 13.19 -28.50 39.71
C PRO A 41 14.46 -27.97 40.43
N LEU A 42 14.48 -28.01 41.77
CA LEU A 42 15.49 -27.36 42.63
C LEU A 42 16.35 -28.36 43.40
N ILE A 43 17.59 -27.99 43.71
CA ILE A 43 18.49 -28.78 44.54
C ILE A 43 18.06 -28.66 46.02
N ALA A 44 18.32 -29.67 46.86
CA ALA A 44 17.95 -29.68 48.27
C ALA A 44 18.40 -28.42 49.07
N ALA A 45 19.54 -27.82 48.70
CA ALA A 45 20.03 -26.58 49.30
C ALA A 45 19.16 -25.35 48.94
N GLU A 46 18.71 -25.26 47.68
CA GLU A 46 17.85 -24.20 47.18
C GLU A 46 16.43 -24.32 47.73
N LEU A 47 15.94 -25.56 47.87
CA LEU A 47 14.65 -25.85 48.50
C LEU A 47 14.62 -25.38 49.96
N THR A 48 15.69 -25.62 50.70
CA THR A 48 15.82 -25.19 52.10
C THR A 48 15.83 -23.67 52.22
N LEU A 49 16.49 -22.98 51.28
CA LEU A 49 16.50 -21.52 51.20
C LEU A 49 15.10 -20.97 50.91
N LEU A 50 14.41 -21.55 49.92
CA LEU A 50 13.06 -21.17 49.50
C LEU A 50 12.05 -21.30 50.65
N VAL A 51 12.09 -22.43 51.37
CA VAL A 51 11.23 -22.70 52.53
C VAL A 51 11.53 -21.73 53.67
N LYS A 52 12.80 -21.44 53.92
CA LYS A 52 13.21 -20.50 54.97
C LYS A 52 12.75 -19.08 54.68
N ASP A 53 12.86 -18.62 53.44
CA ASP A 53 12.41 -17.29 53.03
C ASP A 53 10.88 -17.18 53.02
N ALA A 54 10.17 -18.23 52.57
CA ALA A 54 8.71 -18.28 52.64
C ALA A 54 8.17 -18.32 54.09
N LEU A 55 8.86 -18.99 55.01
CA LEU A 55 8.49 -19.03 56.43
C LEU A 55 8.82 -17.71 57.17
N ARG A 56 9.81 -16.95 56.70
CA ARG A 56 10.24 -15.68 57.31
C ARG A 56 9.20 -14.58 57.16
N GLU A 57 8.50 -14.53 56.03
CA GLU A 57 7.56 -13.43 55.75
C GLU A 57 6.21 -13.53 56.48
N ASN A 58 5.92 -14.66 57.16
CA ASN A 58 4.68 -14.96 57.88
C ASN A 58 3.37 -14.58 57.13
N LYS A 59 3.40 -14.59 55.79
CA LYS A 59 2.24 -14.36 54.94
C LYS A 59 1.69 -15.69 54.42
N LEU A 60 0.39 -15.74 54.14
CA LEU A 60 -0.26 -16.91 53.54
C LEU A 60 0.06 -17.04 52.05
N GLN A 61 0.57 -15.99 51.42
CA GLN A 61 1.02 -15.97 50.03
C GLN A 61 2.11 -14.92 49.85
N GLY A 62 3.02 -15.13 48.91
CA GLY A 62 4.10 -14.21 48.58
C GLY A 62 4.91 -14.69 47.39
N THR A 63 6.01 -14.01 47.08
CA THR A 63 6.93 -14.40 46.00
C THR A 63 8.33 -14.45 46.55
N VAL A 64 9.01 -15.58 46.38
CA VAL A 64 10.42 -15.75 46.74
C VAL A 64 11.24 -15.79 45.46
N TYR A 65 12.45 -15.23 45.51
CA TYR A 65 13.35 -15.17 44.38
C TYR A 65 14.56 -16.08 44.62
N ILE A 66 14.87 -16.93 43.66
CA ILE A 66 16.16 -17.65 43.62
C ILE A 66 16.88 -17.24 42.34
N GLY A 67 17.98 -16.49 42.47
CA GLY A 67 18.69 -15.92 41.33
C GLY A 67 17.83 -14.90 40.57
N LYS A 68 17.37 -15.26 39.36
CA LYS A 68 16.46 -14.45 38.52
C LYS A 68 15.05 -15.04 38.38
N SER A 69 14.79 -16.19 39.01
CA SER A 69 13.54 -16.91 38.89
C SER A 69 12.60 -16.54 40.04
N GLU A 70 11.35 -16.26 39.68
CA GLU A 70 10.29 -15.88 40.62
C GLU A 70 9.46 -17.10 40.97
N TYR A 71 9.36 -17.40 42.26
CA TYR A 71 8.58 -18.52 42.80
C TYR A 71 7.48 -17.97 43.70
N PRO A 72 6.31 -17.61 43.14
CA PRO A 72 5.12 -17.38 43.95
C PRO A 72 4.80 -18.62 44.81
N TYR A 73 4.47 -18.38 46.06
CA TYR A 73 4.12 -19.40 47.03
C TYR A 73 2.79 -19.12 47.71
N GLN A 74 2.09 -20.19 48.06
CA GLN A 74 0.91 -20.16 48.91
C GLN A 74 1.08 -21.16 50.05
N ARG A 75 0.76 -20.73 51.28
CA ARG A 75 0.93 -21.50 52.51
C ARG A 75 -0.43 -21.82 53.11
N ALA A 76 -0.64 -23.08 53.48
CA ALA A 76 -1.79 -23.53 54.26
C ALA A 76 -1.35 -24.29 55.51
N LEU A 77 -2.14 -24.19 56.58
CA LEU A 77 -1.92 -24.94 57.82
C LEU A 77 -2.41 -26.38 57.63
N LEU A 78 -1.68 -27.38 58.14
CA LEU A 78 -2.20 -28.74 58.22
C LEU A 78 -3.15 -28.85 59.43
N GLU A 79 -4.40 -29.28 59.21
CA GLU A 79 -5.39 -29.42 60.28
C GLU A 79 -5.13 -30.64 61.20
N GLN A 80 -4.35 -31.62 60.75
CA GLN A 80 -4.13 -32.89 61.46
C GLN A 80 -2.72 -33.05 62.05
N GLU A 81 -1.76 -32.19 61.70
CA GLU A 81 -0.38 -32.18 62.24
C GLU A 81 0.11 -30.73 62.38
N ALA A 82 0.90 -30.42 63.41
CA ALA A 82 1.47 -29.09 63.63
C ALA A 82 2.54 -28.74 62.58
N GLY A 83 2.10 -28.38 61.38
CA GLY A 83 2.94 -28.11 60.22
C GLY A 83 2.27 -27.24 59.15
N PHE A 84 3.05 -26.90 58.12
CA PHE A 84 2.61 -26.10 56.98
C PHE A 84 2.80 -26.87 55.68
N ILE A 85 1.89 -26.69 54.73
CA ILE A 85 2.14 -27.04 53.33
C ILE A 85 2.37 -25.74 52.55
N ILE A 86 3.48 -25.68 51.83
CA ILE A 86 3.85 -24.56 50.98
C ILE A 86 3.83 -25.05 49.54
N LEU A 87 2.97 -24.45 48.72
CA LEU A 87 2.86 -24.70 47.29
C LEU A 87 3.60 -23.59 46.56
N PHE A 88 4.64 -23.92 45.83
CA PHE A 88 5.41 -23.01 44.98
C PHE A 88 5.03 -23.24 43.53
N GLN A 89 4.93 -22.19 42.72
CA GLN A 89 4.66 -22.29 41.29
C GLN A 89 5.75 -21.58 40.47
N ASP A 90 6.23 -22.19 39.39
CA ASP A 90 7.22 -21.61 38.48
C ASP A 90 6.55 -21.10 37.19
N PHE A 91 6.44 -19.78 37.04
CA PHE A 91 5.91 -19.13 35.83
C PHE A 91 7.00 -18.66 34.88
N THR A 92 8.28 -18.96 35.16
CA THR A 92 9.42 -18.41 34.43
C THR A 92 9.35 -18.75 32.94
N ARG A 93 9.05 -20.03 32.63
CA ARG A 93 8.92 -20.52 31.26
C ARG A 93 7.76 -19.89 30.50
N GLU A 94 6.62 -19.70 31.15
CA GLU A 94 5.44 -19.10 30.52
C GLU A 94 5.68 -17.63 30.20
N ASN A 95 6.29 -16.89 31.13
CA ASN A 95 6.66 -15.49 30.92
C ASN A 95 7.73 -15.31 29.83
N ASP A 96 8.71 -16.20 29.74
CA ASP A 96 9.73 -16.16 28.68
C ASP A 96 9.12 -16.44 27.30
N LEU A 97 8.20 -17.41 27.19
CA LEU A 97 7.47 -17.68 25.96
C LEU A 97 6.62 -16.47 25.53
N LEU A 98 5.90 -15.85 26.47
CA LEU A 98 5.12 -14.65 26.20
C LEU A 98 5.99 -13.48 25.73
N ARG A 99 7.17 -13.28 26.34
CA ARG A 99 8.13 -12.24 25.93
C ARG A 99 8.68 -12.48 24.54
N ILE A 100 9.06 -13.72 24.21
CA ILE A 100 9.55 -14.07 22.86
C ILE A 100 8.46 -13.86 21.81
N GLN A 101 7.21 -14.25 22.10
CA GLN A 101 6.11 -14.02 21.18
C GLN A 101 5.80 -12.53 20.99
N LEU A 102 5.84 -11.74 22.06
CA LEU A 102 5.59 -10.30 22.01
C LEU A 102 6.69 -9.57 21.22
N THR A 103 7.96 -9.93 21.39
CA THR A 103 9.06 -9.35 20.61
C THR A 103 9.02 -9.76 19.14
N ALA A 104 8.68 -11.02 18.84
CA ALA A 104 8.50 -11.46 17.46
C ALA A 104 7.36 -10.71 16.75
N LEU A 105 6.24 -10.49 17.45
CA LEU A 105 5.09 -9.76 16.91
C LEU A 105 5.40 -8.28 16.66
N THR A 106 6.08 -7.61 17.59
CA THR A 106 6.45 -6.19 17.41
C THR A 106 7.44 -6.03 16.26
N PHE A 107 8.42 -6.92 16.14
CA PHE A 107 9.40 -6.87 15.06
C PHE A 107 8.75 -7.12 13.69
N THR A 108 7.92 -8.17 13.58
CA THR A 108 7.19 -8.48 12.36
C THR A 108 6.22 -7.36 11.99
N GLY A 109 5.50 -6.81 12.98
CA GLY A 109 4.58 -5.68 12.78
C GLY A 109 5.30 -4.43 12.28
N LEU A 110 6.48 -4.13 12.81
CA LEU A 110 7.30 -3.00 12.35
C LEU A 110 7.74 -3.18 10.90
N ILE A 111 8.20 -4.39 10.54
CA ILE A 111 8.58 -4.72 9.15
C ILE A 111 7.37 -4.56 8.22
N CYS A 112 6.21 -5.10 8.59
CA CYS A 112 4.98 -4.96 7.80
C CYS A 112 4.57 -3.50 7.64
N LEU A 113 4.69 -2.68 8.68
CA LEU A 113 4.37 -1.25 8.63
C LEU A 113 5.31 -0.52 7.67
N ILE A 114 6.61 -0.78 7.76
CA ILE A 114 7.61 -0.20 6.85
C ILE A 114 7.31 -0.60 5.40
N LEU A 115 7.09 -1.90 5.13
CA LEU A 115 6.75 -2.39 3.80
C LEU A 115 5.45 -1.78 3.27
N SER A 116 4.43 -1.68 4.13
CA SER A 116 3.15 -1.04 3.77
C SER A 116 3.32 0.45 3.48
N PHE A 117 4.14 1.16 4.24
CA PHE A 117 4.42 2.57 4.04
C PHE A 117 5.12 2.79 2.69
N PHE A 118 6.20 2.06 2.42
CA PHE A 118 6.92 2.16 1.15
C PHE A 118 6.07 1.70 -0.05
N GLY A 119 5.31 0.62 0.11
CA GLY A 119 4.39 0.14 -0.93
C GLY A 119 3.29 1.17 -1.26
N SER A 120 2.70 1.79 -0.22
CA SER A 120 1.70 2.84 -0.38
C SER A 120 2.29 4.09 -1.03
N PHE A 121 3.48 4.52 -0.58
CA PHE A 121 4.18 5.67 -1.14
C PHE A 121 4.54 5.45 -2.61
N PHE A 122 5.03 4.26 -2.96
CA PHE A 122 5.35 3.88 -4.34
C PHE A 122 4.12 3.90 -5.24
N MET A 123 3.01 3.30 -4.80
CA MET A 123 1.75 3.30 -5.55
C MET A 123 1.18 4.71 -5.73
N ALA A 124 1.18 5.53 -4.68
CA ALA A 124 0.72 6.91 -4.74
C ALA A 124 1.57 7.75 -5.71
N HIS A 125 2.89 7.60 -5.67
CA HIS A 125 3.79 8.30 -6.60
C HIS A 125 3.53 7.89 -8.05
N ARG A 126 3.42 6.58 -8.33
CA ARG A 126 3.15 6.07 -9.67
C ARG A 126 1.79 6.53 -10.21
N ALA A 127 0.76 6.57 -9.37
CA ALA A 127 -0.58 7.03 -9.76
C ALA A 127 -0.61 8.54 -10.07
N MET A 128 0.27 9.33 -9.45
CA MET A 128 0.33 10.78 -9.65
C MET A 128 0.98 11.18 -10.99
N ILE A 129 1.94 10.39 -11.51
CA ILE A 129 2.64 10.66 -12.77
C ILE A 129 1.66 10.89 -13.95
N PRO A 130 0.74 9.95 -14.29
CA PRO A 130 -0.15 10.13 -15.43
C PRO A 130 -1.09 11.33 -15.26
N ILE A 131 -1.53 11.62 -14.03
CA ILE A 131 -2.38 12.77 -13.72
C ILE A 131 -1.63 14.07 -13.98
N GLN A 132 -0.38 14.17 -13.51
CA GLN A 132 0.45 15.36 -13.73
C GLN A 132 0.80 15.56 -15.20
N THR A 133 1.06 14.48 -15.95
CA THR A 133 1.32 14.58 -17.39
C THR A 133 0.09 15.05 -18.14
N ALA A 134 -1.09 14.48 -17.86
CA ALA A 134 -2.34 14.89 -18.50
C ALA A 134 -2.68 16.36 -18.17
N TRP A 135 -2.51 16.76 -16.91
CA TRP A 135 -2.73 18.14 -16.47
C TRP A 135 -1.78 19.13 -17.18
N ARG A 136 -0.50 18.76 -17.31
CA ARG A 136 0.49 19.59 -18.02
C ARG A 136 0.13 19.72 -19.50
N GLN A 137 -0.20 18.62 -20.17
CA GLN A 137 -0.62 18.62 -21.58
C GLN A 137 -1.86 19.49 -21.80
N GLN A 138 -2.87 19.39 -20.93
CA GLN A 138 -4.07 20.23 -21.01
C GLN A 138 -3.74 21.72 -20.84
N LYS A 139 -2.84 22.05 -19.91
CA LYS A 139 -2.41 23.43 -19.67
C LYS A 139 -1.63 23.99 -20.86
N ASP A 140 -0.70 23.22 -21.41
CA ASP A 140 0.11 23.62 -22.56
C ASP A 140 -0.79 23.83 -23.79
N PHE A 141 -1.72 22.88 -24.04
CA PHE A 141 -2.71 22.99 -25.11
C PHE A 141 -3.59 24.25 -25.00
N LEU A 142 -4.10 24.56 -23.80
CA LEU A 142 -4.90 25.77 -23.59
C LEU A 142 -4.08 27.05 -23.80
N SER A 143 -2.81 27.03 -23.39
CA SER A 143 -1.87 28.13 -23.60
C SER A 143 -1.64 28.35 -25.10
N ASP A 144 -1.35 27.29 -25.84
CA ASP A 144 -1.12 27.33 -27.28
C ASP A 144 -2.35 27.82 -28.02
N ALA A 145 -3.53 27.27 -27.71
CA ALA A 145 -4.80 27.73 -28.27
C ALA A 145 -5.04 29.22 -28.02
N SER A 146 -4.73 29.71 -26.80
CA SER A 146 -4.88 31.12 -26.46
C SER A 146 -3.93 32.01 -27.25
N HIS A 147 -2.70 31.56 -27.49
CA HIS A 147 -1.73 32.27 -28.31
C HIS A 147 -2.15 32.27 -29.79
N GLU A 148 -2.56 31.12 -30.31
CA GLU A 148 -3.03 30.98 -31.69
C GLU A 148 -4.30 31.77 -31.97
N LEU A 149 -5.19 31.98 -30.98
CA LEU A 149 -6.37 32.82 -31.14
C LEU A 149 -6.09 34.33 -31.00
N ARG A 150 -5.04 34.72 -30.25
CA ARG A 150 -4.71 36.14 -30.01
C ARG A 150 -4.21 36.84 -31.26
N THR A 151 -3.38 36.17 -32.05
CA THR A 151 -2.85 36.69 -33.31
C THR A 151 -3.97 37.06 -34.30
N PRO A 152 -4.91 36.14 -34.61
CA PRO A 152 -6.11 36.44 -35.38
C PRO A 152 -6.88 37.65 -34.89
N LEU A 153 -7.15 37.66 -33.58
CA LEU A 153 -7.95 38.70 -32.95
C LEU A 153 -7.28 40.06 -33.08
N THR A 154 -5.97 40.12 -32.93
CA THR A 154 -5.19 41.36 -33.08
C THR A 154 -5.23 41.87 -34.52
N VAL A 155 -5.13 40.98 -35.51
CA VAL A 155 -5.23 41.35 -36.93
C VAL A 155 -6.64 41.88 -37.24
N ILE A 156 -7.68 41.21 -36.74
CA ILE A 156 -9.08 41.66 -36.89
C ILE A 156 -9.26 43.06 -36.28
N GLN A 157 -8.81 43.27 -35.04
CA GLN A 157 -8.91 44.56 -34.36
C GLN A 157 -8.17 45.67 -35.12
N THR A 158 -6.95 45.40 -35.56
CA THR A 158 -6.14 46.38 -36.31
C THR A 158 -6.81 46.76 -37.64
N ASN A 159 -7.34 45.79 -38.39
CA ASN A 159 -8.04 46.05 -39.64
C ASN A 159 -9.36 46.80 -39.41
N LEU A 160 -10.08 46.50 -38.32
CA LEU A 160 -11.27 47.24 -37.91
C LEU A 160 -10.93 48.69 -37.57
N ASP A 161 -9.84 48.94 -36.84
CA ASP A 161 -9.39 50.30 -36.51
C ASP A 161 -9.08 51.13 -37.77
N VAL A 162 -8.48 50.51 -38.79
CA VAL A 162 -8.23 51.16 -40.09
C VAL A 162 -9.54 51.52 -40.81
N VAL A 163 -10.51 50.60 -40.82
CA VAL A 163 -11.83 50.83 -41.42
C VAL A 163 -12.58 51.96 -40.69
N MET A 164 -12.56 51.96 -39.35
CA MET A 164 -13.23 52.97 -38.52
C MET A 164 -12.58 54.35 -38.63
N THR A 165 -11.24 54.40 -38.72
CA THR A 165 -10.52 55.67 -38.89
C THR A 165 -10.82 56.32 -40.24
N ASN A 166 -10.95 55.51 -41.30
CA ASN A 166 -11.22 55.98 -42.67
C ASN A 166 -12.70 55.90 -43.07
N HIS A 167 -13.62 56.16 -42.15
CA HIS A 167 -15.08 56.00 -42.32
C HIS A 167 -15.72 56.79 -43.50
N THR A 168 -15.00 57.75 -44.10
CA THR A 168 -15.45 58.51 -45.27
C THR A 168 -15.14 57.83 -46.60
N GLU A 169 -14.31 56.79 -46.61
CA GLU A 169 -14.02 56.01 -47.82
C GLU A 169 -15.17 55.06 -48.19
N THR A 170 -15.19 54.63 -49.45
CA THR A 170 -16.18 53.66 -49.92
C THR A 170 -15.82 52.23 -49.48
N VAL A 171 -16.84 51.38 -49.34
CA VAL A 171 -16.66 49.94 -49.06
C VAL A 171 -15.75 49.27 -50.08
N ALA A 172 -15.81 49.69 -51.36
CA ALA A 172 -14.94 49.17 -52.41
C ALA A 172 -13.45 49.48 -52.15
N SER A 173 -13.12 50.69 -51.67
CA SER A 173 -11.75 51.08 -51.28
C SER A 173 -11.23 50.23 -50.11
N GLN A 174 -12.10 49.89 -49.18
CA GLN A 174 -11.75 49.18 -47.94
C GLN A 174 -11.86 47.64 -48.04
N THR A 175 -12.19 47.11 -49.21
CA THR A 175 -12.45 45.66 -49.40
C THR A 175 -11.30 44.79 -48.94
N LYS A 176 -10.05 45.24 -49.08
CA LYS A 176 -8.86 44.53 -48.58
C LYS A 176 -8.94 44.26 -47.07
N TRP A 177 -9.29 45.27 -46.28
CA TRP A 177 -9.37 45.15 -44.82
C TRP A 177 -10.52 44.25 -44.38
N LEU A 178 -11.66 44.37 -45.06
CA LEU A 178 -12.83 43.53 -44.83
C LEU A 178 -12.56 42.05 -45.18
N ASN A 179 -11.85 41.79 -46.27
CA ASN A 179 -11.43 40.43 -46.64
C ASN A 179 -10.46 39.84 -45.62
N ASN A 180 -9.48 40.61 -45.14
CA ASN A 180 -8.57 40.15 -44.10
C ASN A 180 -9.32 39.80 -42.79
N ILE A 181 -10.32 40.61 -42.40
CA ILE A 181 -11.17 40.31 -41.23
C ILE A 181 -11.94 39.00 -41.44
N GLN A 182 -12.50 38.79 -42.64
CA GLN A 182 -13.22 37.56 -42.97
C GLN A 182 -12.30 36.33 -42.94
N GLU A 183 -11.14 36.40 -43.58
CA GLU A 183 -10.16 35.31 -43.62
C GLU A 183 -9.73 34.90 -42.20
N GLU A 184 -9.46 35.88 -41.35
CA GLU A 184 -9.02 35.64 -40.00
C GLU A 184 -10.15 35.11 -39.09
N SER A 185 -11.39 35.54 -39.32
CA SER A 185 -12.57 34.97 -38.64
C SER A 185 -12.80 33.49 -39.02
N VAL A 186 -12.60 33.15 -40.30
CA VAL A 186 -12.62 31.75 -40.76
C VAL A 186 -11.47 30.96 -40.13
N ASN A 187 -10.28 31.54 -40.00
CA ASN A 187 -9.14 30.91 -39.34
C ASN A 187 -9.43 30.62 -37.85
N MET A 188 -9.97 31.58 -37.10
CA MET A 188 -10.38 31.36 -35.71
C MET A 188 -11.41 30.23 -35.58
N THR A 189 -12.35 30.13 -36.52
CA THR A 189 -13.36 29.05 -36.53
C THR A 189 -12.68 27.68 -36.67
N LYS A 190 -11.70 27.55 -37.57
CA LYS A 190 -10.93 26.29 -37.73
C LYS A 190 -10.16 25.91 -36.46
N ILE A 191 -9.59 26.88 -35.76
CA ILE A 191 -8.91 26.62 -34.48
C ILE A 191 -9.93 26.09 -33.48
N VAL A 192 -11.07 26.76 -33.28
CA VAL A 192 -12.12 26.33 -32.35
C VAL A 192 -12.66 24.94 -32.70
N ASP A 193 -12.91 24.65 -33.97
CA ASP A 193 -13.36 23.33 -34.42
C ASP A 193 -12.33 22.25 -34.11
N SER A 194 -11.03 22.55 -34.26
CA SER A 194 -9.94 21.64 -33.90
C SER A 194 -9.88 21.38 -32.40
N LEU A 195 -10.11 22.41 -31.57
CA LEU A 195 -10.19 22.27 -30.11
C LEU A 195 -11.37 21.39 -29.69
N LEU A 196 -12.55 21.60 -30.29
CA LEU A 196 -13.75 20.82 -30.02
C LEU A 196 -13.60 19.37 -30.49
N PHE A 197 -12.95 19.14 -31.62
CA PHE A 197 -12.64 17.81 -32.12
C PHE A 197 -11.75 17.04 -31.13
N LEU A 198 -10.65 17.63 -30.67
CA LEU A 198 -9.76 17.01 -29.69
C LEU A 198 -10.46 16.71 -28.37
N ALA A 199 -11.25 17.65 -27.85
CA ALA A 199 -12.01 17.46 -26.61
C ALA A 199 -13.03 16.31 -26.70
N ARG A 200 -13.65 16.10 -27.88
CA ARG A 200 -14.57 14.98 -28.13
C ARG A 200 -13.84 13.64 -28.32
N ALA A 201 -12.64 13.67 -28.88
CA ALA A 201 -11.80 12.48 -29.01
C ALA A 201 -11.32 11.98 -27.63
N ASP A 202 -10.90 12.89 -26.74
CA ASP A 202 -10.42 12.56 -25.39
C ASP A 202 -11.53 12.03 -24.47
N SER A 203 -12.78 12.47 -24.65
CA SER A 203 -13.89 12.02 -23.80
C SER A 203 -14.33 10.57 -24.06
N ASN A 204 -13.70 9.87 -25.04
CA ASN A 204 -14.07 8.54 -25.49
C ASN A 204 -15.56 8.42 -25.89
N GLN A 205 -16.22 9.57 -26.14
CA GLN A 205 -17.63 9.65 -26.50
C GLN A 205 -17.87 9.34 -27.97
N GLN A 206 -16.81 9.32 -28.79
CA GLN A 206 -16.90 8.96 -30.18
C GLN A 206 -16.73 7.44 -30.32
N LEU A 207 -17.85 6.71 -30.25
CA LEU A 207 -17.89 5.30 -30.66
C LEU A 207 -17.50 5.23 -32.13
N LEU A 208 -16.30 4.72 -32.41
CA LEU A 208 -15.85 4.42 -33.76
C LEU A 208 -16.70 3.28 -34.31
N ASP A 209 -17.49 3.56 -35.35
CA ASP A 209 -18.18 2.53 -36.12
C ASP A 209 -17.15 1.87 -37.05
N MET A 210 -16.64 0.72 -36.62
CA MET A 210 -15.64 -0.05 -37.36
C MET A 210 -16.33 -0.78 -38.51
N GLN A 211 -16.14 -0.29 -39.73
CA GLN A 211 -16.70 -0.88 -40.95
C GLN A 211 -15.59 -1.24 -41.94
N LEU A 212 -15.83 -2.30 -42.73
CA LEU A 212 -14.98 -2.66 -43.87
C LEU A 212 -15.14 -1.61 -44.98
N PHE A 213 -14.03 -0.99 -45.40
CA PHE A 213 -14.02 -0.02 -46.49
C PHE A 213 -12.85 -0.25 -47.45
N SER A 214 -13.01 0.19 -48.70
CA SER A 214 -11.93 0.13 -49.70
C SER A 214 -10.94 1.26 -49.46
N LEU A 215 -9.70 0.90 -49.10
CA LEU A 215 -8.61 1.87 -48.91
C LEU A 215 -8.35 2.70 -50.17
N ASN A 216 -8.47 2.09 -51.36
CA ASN A 216 -8.27 2.78 -52.62
C ASN A 216 -9.34 3.85 -52.86
N HIS A 217 -10.59 3.55 -52.54
CA HIS A 217 -11.68 4.52 -52.64
C HIS A 217 -11.51 5.66 -51.64
N ALA A 218 -11.13 5.34 -50.40
CA ALA A 218 -10.87 6.34 -49.36
C ALA A 218 -9.71 7.28 -49.74
N LEU A 219 -8.63 6.75 -50.34
CA LEU A 219 -7.49 7.55 -50.81
C LEU A 219 -7.89 8.52 -51.92
N VAL A 220 -8.64 8.06 -52.92
CA VAL A 220 -9.14 8.93 -54.00
C VAL A 220 -10.05 10.02 -53.40
N GLN A 221 -11.02 9.63 -52.56
CA GLN A 221 -11.96 10.55 -51.93
C GLN A 221 -11.26 11.61 -51.07
N ALA A 222 -10.17 11.25 -50.39
CA ALA A 222 -9.37 12.18 -49.61
C ALA A 222 -8.52 13.12 -50.49
N ALA A 223 -8.06 12.67 -51.65
CA ALA A 223 -7.19 13.44 -52.54
C ALA A 223 -7.96 14.44 -53.43
N THR A 224 -9.16 14.08 -53.90
CA THR A 224 -9.96 14.90 -54.84
C THR A 224 -10.14 16.36 -54.41
N PRO A 225 -10.45 16.69 -53.13
CA PRO A 225 -10.62 18.08 -52.71
C PRO A 225 -9.36 18.94 -52.86
N PHE A 226 -8.18 18.32 -52.91
CA PHE A 226 -6.89 19.01 -52.98
C PHE A 226 -6.36 19.16 -54.40
N GLU A 227 -6.92 18.48 -55.40
CA GLU A 227 -6.51 18.60 -56.81
C GLU A 227 -6.53 20.05 -57.33
N PRO A 228 -7.56 20.88 -57.07
CA PRO A 228 -7.58 22.27 -57.55
C PRO A 228 -6.47 23.11 -56.91
N LEU A 229 -6.19 22.87 -55.63
CA LEU A 229 -5.16 23.60 -54.88
C LEU A 229 -3.74 23.19 -55.31
N ALA A 230 -3.55 21.90 -55.60
CA ALA A 230 -2.29 21.36 -56.09
C ALA A 230 -1.99 21.87 -57.51
N ALA A 231 -3.00 21.90 -58.39
CA ALA A 231 -2.87 22.49 -59.73
C ALA A 231 -2.54 23.99 -59.66
N ALA A 232 -3.14 24.75 -58.74
CA ALA A 232 -2.84 26.16 -58.54
C ALA A 232 -1.41 26.44 -58.04
N LYS A 233 -0.72 25.41 -57.54
CA LYS A 233 0.65 25.50 -57.00
C LYS A 233 1.68 24.67 -57.80
N ASP A 234 1.31 24.14 -58.97
CA ASP A 234 2.13 23.23 -59.78
C ASP A 234 2.65 21.99 -59.00
N ILE A 235 1.83 21.47 -58.07
CA ILE A 235 2.13 20.28 -57.28
C ILE A 235 1.46 19.06 -57.92
N THR A 236 2.22 17.99 -58.17
CA THR A 236 1.68 16.72 -58.67
C THR A 236 1.31 15.80 -57.50
N ILE A 237 0.06 15.31 -57.47
CA ILE A 237 -0.39 14.30 -56.50
C ILE A 237 -0.33 12.93 -57.16
N GLU A 238 0.59 12.07 -56.72
CA GLU A 238 0.66 10.68 -57.16
C GLU A 238 0.04 9.74 -56.12
N LEU A 239 -0.98 8.98 -56.54
CA LEU A 239 -1.59 7.93 -55.72
C LEU A 239 -1.06 6.57 -56.17
N SER A 240 -0.16 5.97 -55.38
CA SER A 240 0.34 4.61 -55.62
C SER A 240 -0.23 3.66 -54.56
N ALA A 241 -1.27 2.92 -54.94
CA ALA A 241 -1.85 1.87 -54.10
C ALA A 241 -1.51 0.49 -54.69
N LYS A 242 -0.76 -0.32 -53.93
CA LYS A 242 -0.49 -1.71 -54.31
C LYS A 242 -1.79 -2.50 -54.19
N THR A 243 -2.31 -3.00 -55.31
CA THR A 243 -3.59 -3.74 -55.35
C THR A 243 -3.56 -4.97 -54.42
N ALA A 244 -4.70 -5.17 -53.73
CA ALA A 244 -5.10 -6.30 -52.89
C ALA A 244 -4.48 -6.39 -51.48
N LEU A 245 -4.98 -5.56 -50.57
CA LEU A 245 -5.15 -5.97 -49.17
C LEU A 245 -6.64 -5.86 -48.84
N THR A 246 -7.39 -6.88 -49.24
CA THR A 246 -8.68 -7.18 -48.61
C THR A 246 -8.32 -7.63 -47.19
N SER A 247 -8.34 -6.72 -46.21
CA SER A 247 -8.23 -7.10 -44.81
C SER A 247 -9.53 -7.81 -44.42
N TYR A 248 -9.43 -9.09 -44.06
CA TYR A 248 -10.52 -9.89 -43.50
C TYR A 248 -10.90 -9.41 -42.09
#